data_AF-A0A3G2GAN6-F1
#
_entry.id   AF-A0A3G2GAN6-F1
#
_cell.length_a   1.000
_cell.length_b   1.000
_cell.length_c   1.000
_cell.angle_alpha   90.00
_cell.angle_beta   90.00
_cell.angle_gamma   90.00
#
_symmetry.space_group_name_H-M   'P 1'
#
loop_
_entity.id
_entity.type
_entity.pdbx_description
1 polymer ?
#
loop_
_entity_poly.entity_id
_entity_poly.type
_entity_poly.pdbx_seq_one_letter_code
_entity_poly.pdbx_strand_id
1 'polypeptide(L)'
;MNFVGKSPIYLRITIDGKITEISTKRTVKPLKWSSAMQKVGGSSEECRSLNFYLKTFEQKVYDAYHSLVKDKERVTCETLKNKLLGRNELSRTPIPIFQNHNDRMEKLIGKEFAIGTLGRYKTCLRHTNEFLKWKFNLSDIDIK
;
A
#
# COMPACT_ATOMS: atom_id res chain seq x y z
N MET A 1 0.27 -0.01 24.76
CA MET A 1 0.20 -1.29 25.52
C MET A 1 -1.26 -1.69 25.60
N ASN A 2 -1.63 -2.94 25.32
CA ASN A 2 -3.02 -3.41 25.41
C ASN A 2 -3.37 -3.86 26.85
N PHE A 3 -4.64 -4.21 27.08
CA PHE A 3 -5.14 -4.66 28.39
C PHE A 3 -4.41 -5.90 28.97
N VAL A 4 -3.63 -6.62 28.15
CA VAL A 4 -2.84 -7.81 28.51
C VAL A 4 -1.34 -7.49 28.66
N GLY A 5 -0.97 -6.20 28.66
CA GLY A 5 0.40 -5.76 28.85
C GLY A 5 1.35 -6.03 27.66
N LYS A 6 0.81 -6.21 26.46
CA LYS A 6 1.60 -6.37 25.22
C LYS A 6 1.60 -5.08 24.41
N SER A 7 2.67 -4.85 23.66
CA SER A 7 2.81 -3.74 22.72
C SER A 7 2.88 -4.25 21.28
N PRO A 8 2.27 -3.55 20.31
CA PRO A 8 2.37 -3.90 18.90
C PRO A 8 3.80 -3.72 18.38
N ILE A 9 4.18 -4.57 17.43
CA ILE A 9 5.46 -4.46 16.71
C ILE A 9 5.18 -3.80 15.36
N TYR A 10 5.93 -2.75 15.06
CA TYR A 10 5.90 -2.06 13.77
C TYR A 10 7.23 -2.23 13.05
N LEU A 11 7.17 -2.43 11.74
CA LEU A 11 8.30 -2.27 10.84
C LEU A 11 8.42 -0.79 10.49
N ARG A 12 9.61 -0.23 10.66
CA ARG A 12 9.95 1.12 10.23
C ARG A 12 10.85 1.05 9.00
N ILE A 13 10.47 1.75 7.95
CA ILE A 13 11.23 1.87 6.70
C ILE A 13 11.65 3.32 6.56
N THR A 14 12.93 3.56 6.31
CA THR A 14 13.48 4.90 6.06
C THR A 14 14.18 4.92 4.71
N ILE A 15 13.77 5.83 3.82
CA ILE A 15 14.36 6.02 2.48
C ILE A 15 14.46 7.53 2.24
N ASP A 16 15.64 8.03 1.90
CA ASP A 16 15.92 9.45 1.63
C ASP A 16 15.37 10.40 2.72
N GLY A 17 15.55 10.03 3.99
CA GLY A 17 15.08 10.81 5.15
C GLY A 17 13.56 10.78 5.39
N LYS A 18 12.77 10.12 4.51
CA LYS A 18 11.34 9.87 4.74
C LYS A 18 11.16 8.57 5.48
N ILE A 19 10.16 8.53 6.36
CA ILE A 19 9.84 7.37 7.20
C ILE A 19 8.42 6.90 6.89
N THR A 20 8.23 5.59 6.77
CA THR A 20 6.91 4.96 6.87
C THR A 20 6.95 3.80 7.85
N GLU A 21 5.81 3.58 8.52
CA GLU A 21 5.62 2.45 9.42
C GLU A 21 4.57 1.48 8.87
N ILE A 22 4.77 0.19 9.14
CA ILE A 22 3.90 -0.90 8.73
C ILE A 22 3.66 -1.79 9.95
N SER A 23 2.38 -2.00 10.30
CA SER A 23 2.04 -2.92 11.37
C SER A 23 2.39 -4.34 10.96
N THR A 24 3.14 -5.05 11.80
CA THR A 24 3.42 -6.48 11.63
C THR A 24 2.24 -7.36 12.07
N LYS A 25 1.17 -6.76 12.63
CA LYS A 25 0.04 -7.45 13.28
C LYS A 25 0.45 -8.41 14.40
N ARG A 26 1.66 -8.28 14.92
CA ARG A 26 2.17 -9.02 16.08
C ARG A 26 2.33 -8.09 17.27
N THR A 27 2.29 -8.70 18.46
CA THR A 27 2.48 -8.00 19.73
C THR A 27 3.49 -8.75 20.59
N VAL A 28 4.19 -8.03 21.45
CA VAL A 28 5.22 -8.57 22.35
C VAL A 28 5.12 -7.90 23.71
N LYS A 29 5.49 -8.63 24.78
CA LYS A 29 5.71 -8.00 26.09
C LYS A 29 6.94 -7.09 25.98
N PRO A 30 6.86 -5.78 26.31
CA PRO A 30 7.99 -4.87 26.19
C PRO A 30 9.28 -5.36 26.86
N LEU A 31 9.15 -5.99 28.04
CA LEU A 31 10.27 -6.57 28.78
C LEU A 31 11.02 -7.69 28.04
N LYS A 32 10.36 -8.36 27.08
CA LYS A 32 10.99 -9.41 26.26
C LYS A 32 11.58 -8.84 24.96
N TRP A 33 11.30 -7.59 24.60
CA TRP A 33 11.82 -7.01 23.37
C TRP A 33 13.25 -6.51 23.58
N SER A 34 14.16 -6.91 22.70
CA SER A 34 15.51 -6.35 22.63
C SER A 34 15.58 -5.35 21.48
N SER A 35 15.60 -4.05 21.81
CA SER A 35 15.76 -2.99 20.81
C SER A 35 17.11 -3.04 20.10
N ALA A 36 18.17 -3.47 20.78
CA ALA A 36 19.49 -3.60 20.16
C ALA A 36 19.52 -4.72 19.10
N MET A 37 18.83 -5.83 19.38
CA MET A 37 18.81 -6.99 18.48
C MET A 37 17.61 -7.02 17.53
N GLN A 38 16.67 -6.08 17.69
CA GLN A 38 15.39 -6.02 16.98
C GLN A 38 14.62 -7.36 17.01
N LYS A 39 14.66 -8.05 18.16
CA LYS A 39 14.06 -9.38 18.32
C LYS A 39 13.54 -9.62 19.73
N VAL A 40 12.74 -10.66 19.88
CA VAL A 40 12.24 -11.12 21.18
C VAL A 40 13.28 -12.01 21.86
N GLY A 41 13.62 -11.70 23.11
CA GLY A 41 14.49 -12.49 23.96
C GLY A 41 13.80 -13.70 24.58
N GLY A 42 14.59 -14.74 24.83
CA GLY A 42 14.14 -16.01 25.40
C GLY A 42 14.24 -17.18 24.42
N SER A 43 14.15 -18.39 24.95
CA SER A 43 14.30 -19.66 24.23
C SER A 43 12.98 -20.42 24.07
N SER A 44 11.84 -19.81 24.41
CA SER A 44 10.54 -20.45 24.24
C SER A 44 10.16 -20.57 22.76
N GLU A 45 9.30 -21.53 22.43
CA GLU A 45 8.84 -21.75 21.06
C GLU A 45 8.13 -20.50 20.50
N GLU A 46 7.36 -19.79 21.32
CA GLU A 46 6.69 -18.55 20.90
C GLU A 46 7.69 -17.46 20.56
N CYS A 47 8.81 -17.37 21.30
CA CYS A 47 9.87 -16.40 21.01
C CYS A 47 10.57 -16.76 19.68
N ARG A 48 10.87 -18.04 19.46
CA ARG A 48 11.46 -18.52 18.19
C ARG A 48 10.53 -18.28 17.01
N SER A 49 9.26 -18.64 17.13
CA SER A 49 8.24 -18.47 16.08
C SER A 49 8.03 -16.99 15.73
N LEU A 50 7.94 -16.11 16.73
CA LEU A 50 7.82 -14.67 16.49
C LEU A 50 9.07 -14.09 15.83
N ASN A 51 10.27 -14.48 16.27
CA ASN A 51 11.52 -14.04 15.63
C ASN A 51 11.63 -14.55 14.19
N PHE A 52 11.24 -15.80 13.92
CA PHE A 52 11.19 -16.35 12.57
C PHE A 52 10.23 -15.55 11.69
N TYR A 53 9.02 -15.27 12.19
CA TYR A 53 8.05 -14.42 11.49
C TYR A 53 8.62 -13.05 11.14
N LEU A 54 9.26 -12.37 12.10
CA LEU A 54 9.88 -11.06 11.85
C LEU A 54 10.98 -11.15 10.80
N LYS A 55 11.80 -12.20 10.82
CA LYS A 55 12.85 -12.43 9.81
C LYS A 55 12.27 -12.69 8.42
N THR A 56 11.23 -13.50 8.32
CA THR A 56 10.52 -13.71 7.04
C THR A 56 9.88 -12.41 6.54
N PHE A 57 9.34 -11.59 7.44
CA PHE A 57 8.75 -10.30 7.07
C PHE A 57 9.83 -9.32 6.57
N GLU A 58 10.99 -9.29 7.21
CA GLU A 58 12.17 -8.54 6.75
C GLU A 58 12.59 -9.00 5.33
N GLN A 59 12.67 -10.30 5.08
CA GLN A 59 13.00 -10.85 3.77
C GLN A 59 12.03 -10.36 2.68
N LYS A 60 10.73 -10.35 2.95
CA LYS A 60 9.72 -9.83 2.01
C LYS A 60 9.94 -8.36 1.66
N VAL A 61 10.47 -7.55 2.59
CA VAL A 61 10.81 -6.15 2.33
C VAL A 61 11.97 -6.08 1.33
N TYR A 62 13.02 -6.88 1.53
CA TYR A 62 14.13 -6.94 0.58
C TYR A 62 13.67 -7.44 -0.79
N ASP A 63 12.83 -8.47 -0.85
CA ASP A 63 12.31 -8.99 -2.12
C ASP A 63 11.48 -7.92 -2.87
N ALA A 64 10.63 -7.17 -2.14
CA ALA A 64 9.87 -6.06 -2.72
C ALA A 64 10.78 -4.94 -3.23
N TYR A 65 11.84 -4.59 -2.48
CA TYR A 65 12.84 -3.62 -2.90
C TYR A 65 13.57 -4.08 -4.18
N HIS A 66 14.04 -5.32 -4.21
CA HIS A 66 14.75 -5.90 -5.35
C HIS A 66 13.86 -5.96 -6.59
N SER A 67 12.57 -6.29 -6.44
CA SER A 67 11.62 -6.22 -7.55
C SER A 67 11.51 -4.80 -8.11
N LEU A 68 11.34 -3.78 -7.27
CA LEU A 68 11.25 -2.39 -7.74
C LEU A 68 12.51 -1.97 -8.51
N VAL A 69 13.69 -2.34 -8.01
CA VAL A 69 14.97 -2.07 -8.69
C VAL A 69 15.06 -2.80 -10.04
N LYS A 70 14.67 -4.09 -10.07
CA LYS A 70 14.65 -4.90 -11.29
C LYS A 70 13.70 -4.32 -12.34
N ASP A 71 12.53 -3.86 -11.90
CA ASP A 71 11.48 -3.26 -12.73
C ASP A 71 11.85 -1.82 -13.16
N LYS A 72 13.02 -1.30 -12.74
CA LYS A 72 13.48 0.09 -12.94
C LYS A 72 12.48 1.14 -12.41
N GLU A 73 11.68 0.76 -11.42
CA GLU A 73 10.76 1.66 -10.74
C GLU A 73 11.51 2.51 -9.71
N ARG A 74 11.04 3.74 -9.49
CA ARG A 74 11.61 4.60 -8.44
C ARG A 74 11.31 4.02 -7.06
N VAL A 75 12.36 3.70 -6.31
CA VAL A 75 12.22 3.26 -4.93
C VAL A 75 11.96 4.46 -4.01
N THR A 76 10.81 4.44 -3.33
CA THR A 76 10.41 5.40 -2.30
C THR A 76 9.73 4.64 -1.16
N CYS A 77 9.56 5.27 0.00
CA CYS A 77 8.79 4.67 1.10
C CYS A 77 7.39 4.22 0.66
N GLU A 78 6.73 5.00 -0.20
CA GLU A 78 5.39 4.72 -0.70
C GLU A 78 5.38 3.55 -1.68
N THR A 79 6.24 3.56 -2.71
CA THR A 79 6.31 2.47 -3.69
C THR A 79 6.72 1.16 -3.07
N LEU A 80 7.65 1.18 -2.10
CA LEU A 80 8.05 -0.02 -1.36
C LEU A 80 6.93 -0.55 -0.45
N LYS A 81 6.26 0.35 0.30
CA LYS A 81 5.11 -0.02 1.14
C LYS A 81 3.99 -0.60 0.28
N ASN A 82 3.72 0.00 -0.87
CA ASN A 82 2.67 -0.47 -1.76
C ASN A 82 3.03 -1.83 -2.35
N LYS A 83 4.24 -2.03 -2.89
CA LYS A 83 4.70 -3.35 -3.35
C LYS A 83 4.60 -4.41 -2.26
N LEU A 84 5.07 -4.11 -1.05
CA LEU A 84 5.05 -5.04 0.10
C LEU A 84 3.62 -5.41 0.54
N LEU A 85 2.70 -4.46 0.52
CA LEU A 85 1.30 -4.68 0.90
C LEU A 85 0.43 -5.19 -0.25
N GLY A 86 1.01 -5.46 -1.42
CA GLY A 86 0.26 -5.85 -2.63
C GLY A 86 -0.65 -4.73 -3.15
N ARG A 87 -0.28 -3.47 -2.88
CA ARG A 87 -0.98 -2.25 -3.32
C ARG A 87 -0.34 -1.59 -4.56
N ASN A 88 0.61 -2.26 -5.22
CA ASN A 88 0.99 -1.91 -6.59
C ASN A 88 0.02 -2.68 -7.50
N GLU A 89 -0.79 -2.07 -8.37
CA GLU A 89 -0.74 -0.75 -9.00
C GLU A 89 -2.04 0.03 -8.72
N LEU A 90 -2.00 1.35 -8.96
CA LEU A 90 -3.15 2.23 -9.17
C LEU A 90 -4.39 1.44 -9.56
N SER A 91 -5.38 1.36 -8.67
CA SER A 91 -6.76 1.00 -9.00
C SER A 91 -6.87 0.12 -10.25
N ARG A 92 -6.69 -1.19 -10.13
CA ARG A 92 -7.05 -2.11 -11.24
C ARG A 92 -8.53 -2.06 -11.61
N THR A 93 -9.26 -1.17 -10.99
CA THR A 93 -10.64 -0.95 -11.18
C THR A 93 -10.86 0.24 -12.12
N PRO A 94 -11.84 0.20 -13.02
CA PRO A 94 -12.02 1.22 -14.05
C PRO A 94 -12.19 2.64 -13.48
N ILE A 95 -12.81 2.79 -12.30
CA ILE A 95 -13.24 4.10 -11.81
C ILE A 95 -12.05 5.04 -11.51
N PRO A 96 -11.02 4.66 -10.72
CA PRO A 96 -9.95 5.58 -10.39
C PRO A 96 -8.94 5.74 -11.55
N ILE A 97 -8.86 4.79 -12.49
CA ILE A 97 -8.16 4.98 -13.77
C ILE A 97 -8.84 6.11 -14.56
N PHE A 98 -10.16 6.05 -14.68
CA PHE A 98 -10.93 7.04 -15.44
C PHE A 98 -10.88 8.41 -14.76
N GLN A 99 -10.94 8.46 -13.43
CA GLN A 99 -10.77 9.70 -12.68
C GLN A 99 -9.39 10.32 -12.92
N ASN A 100 -8.33 9.51 -12.88
CA ASN A 100 -6.97 10.01 -13.15
C ASN A 100 -6.84 10.58 -14.57
N HIS A 101 -7.49 9.95 -15.55
CA HIS A 101 -7.58 10.47 -16.92
C HIS A 101 -8.27 11.84 -16.95
N ASN A 102 -9.43 11.99 -16.28
CA ASN A 102 -10.16 13.25 -16.22
C ASN A 102 -9.34 14.36 -15.56
N ASP A 103 -8.63 14.06 -14.46
CA ASP A 103 -7.77 15.01 -13.76
C ASP A 103 -6.59 15.48 -14.63
N ARG A 104 -6.07 14.60 -15.49
CA ARG A 104 -5.04 14.96 -16.48
C ARG A 104 -5.61 15.84 -17.60
N MET A 105 -6.78 15.50 -18.12
CA MET A 105 -7.46 16.26 -19.17
C MET A 105 -7.84 17.66 -18.71
N GLU A 106 -8.27 17.82 -17.45
CA GLU A 106 -8.60 19.12 -16.88
C GLU A 106 -7.41 20.09 -16.87
N LYS A 107 -6.20 19.58 -16.62
CA LYS A 107 -4.95 20.39 -16.66
C LYS A 107 -4.55 20.85 -18.06
N LEU A 108 -5.14 20.26 -19.10
CA LEU A 108 -4.84 20.55 -20.51
C LEU A 108 -5.93 21.43 -21.16
N ILE A 109 -6.94 21.85 -20.40
CA ILE A 109 -7.96 22.80 -20.84
C ILE A 109 -7.33 24.13 -21.23
N GLY A 110 -7.70 24.64 -22.40
CA GLY A 110 -7.16 25.89 -22.95
C GLY A 110 -5.78 25.75 -23.59
N LYS A 111 -5.19 24.54 -23.59
CA LYS A 111 -3.99 24.21 -24.37
C LYS A 111 -4.34 23.26 -25.51
N GLU A 112 -4.82 22.07 -25.16
CA GLU A 112 -5.06 20.97 -26.10
C GLU A 112 -6.52 20.49 -26.09
N PHE A 113 -7.28 20.83 -25.05
CA PHE A 113 -8.66 20.36 -24.89
C PHE A 113 -9.64 21.51 -24.63
N ALA A 114 -10.84 21.36 -25.20
CA ALA A 114 -11.99 22.22 -24.93
C ALA A 114 -12.73 21.77 -23.66
N ILE A 115 -13.34 22.72 -22.95
CA ILE A 115 -14.12 22.47 -21.73
C ILE A 115 -15.24 21.45 -21.97
N GLY A 116 -15.89 21.53 -23.14
CA GLY A 116 -16.94 20.59 -23.54
C GLY A 116 -16.45 19.12 -23.59
N THR A 117 -15.19 18.91 -23.97
CA THR A 117 -14.58 17.57 -24.03
C THR A 117 -14.37 17.00 -22.62
N LEU A 118 -13.89 17.81 -21.67
CA LEU A 118 -13.79 17.38 -20.27
C LEU A 118 -15.17 17.09 -19.66
N GLY A 119 -16.18 17.89 -20.00
CA GLY A 119 -17.57 17.64 -19.58
C GLY A 119 -18.08 16.27 -20.03
N ARG A 120 -17.76 15.84 -21.25
CA ARG A 120 -18.07 14.50 -21.75
C ARG A 120 -17.36 13.41 -20.96
N TYR A 121 -16.07 13.57 -20.64
CA TYR A 121 -15.33 12.59 -19.86
C TYR A 121 -15.86 12.46 -18.42
N LYS A 122 -16.20 13.57 -17.76
CA LYS A 122 -16.86 13.57 -16.44
C LYS A 122 -18.22 12.87 -16.49
N THR A 123 -18.99 13.10 -17.56
CA THR A 123 -20.29 12.44 -17.78
C THR A 123 -20.14 10.93 -18.00
N CYS A 124 -19.15 10.51 -18.78
CA CYS A 124 -18.87 9.09 -19.01
C CYS A 124 -18.54 8.36 -17.71
N LEU A 125 -17.64 8.92 -16.88
CA LEU A 125 -17.31 8.36 -15.57
C LEU A 125 -18.54 8.20 -14.66
N ARG A 126 -19.42 9.21 -14.62
CA ARG A 126 -20.67 9.13 -13.86
C ARG A 126 -21.53 7.97 -14.33
N HIS A 127 -21.74 7.83 -15.64
CA HIS A 127 -22.54 6.73 -16.19
C HIS A 127 -21.91 5.37 -15.95
N THR A 128 -20.59 5.24 -16.02
CA THR A 128 -19.88 4.01 -15.66
C THR A 128 -20.16 3.62 -14.20
N ASN A 129 -20.11 4.58 -13.27
CA ASN A 129 -20.41 4.33 -11.86
C ASN A 129 -21.88 3.94 -11.63
N GLU A 130 -22.82 4.68 -12.24
CA GLU A 130 -24.26 4.39 -12.19
C GLU A 130 -24.57 2.99 -12.72
N PHE A 131 -23.93 2.59 -13.83
CA PHE A 131 -24.10 1.27 -14.42
C PHE A 131 -23.59 0.15 -13.51
N LEU A 132 -22.40 0.30 -12.91
CA LEU A 132 -21.84 -0.69 -11.98
C LEU A 132 -22.75 -0.89 -10.76
N LYS A 133 -23.28 0.22 -10.23
CA LYS A 133 -24.22 0.19 -9.10
C LYS A 133 -25.54 -0.47 -9.48
N TRP A 134 -26.11 -0.14 -10.64
CA TRP A 134 -27.38 -0.70 -11.10
C TRP A 134 -27.29 -2.19 -11.44
N LYS A 135 -26.28 -2.60 -12.21
CA LYS A 135 -26.18 -3.96 -12.76
C LYS A 135 -25.55 -4.96 -11.81
N PHE A 136 -24.56 -4.52 -11.02
CA PHE A 136 -23.75 -5.40 -10.19
C PHE A 136 -23.85 -5.08 -8.69
N ASN A 137 -24.50 -3.99 -8.31
CA ASN A 137 -24.51 -3.46 -6.93
C ASN A 137 -23.10 -3.24 -6.37
N LEU A 138 -22.17 -2.86 -7.25
CA LEU A 138 -20.79 -2.57 -6.90
C LEU A 138 -20.49 -1.10 -7.14
N SER A 139 -19.62 -0.53 -6.30
CA SER A 139 -19.05 0.79 -6.54
C SER A 139 -17.89 0.77 -7.53
N ASP A 140 -17.32 -0.42 -7.78
CA ASP A 140 -16.19 -0.63 -8.70
C ASP A 140 -16.03 -2.11 -9.05
N ILE A 141 -15.25 -2.43 -10.08
CA ILE A 141 -14.97 -3.82 -10.50
C ILE A 141 -13.49 -4.02 -10.82
N ASP A 142 -12.92 -5.18 -10.48
CA ASP A 142 -11.50 -5.49 -10.78
C ASP A 142 -11.34 -5.86 -12.27
N ILE A 143 -10.44 -5.19 -12.99
CA ILE A 143 -10.02 -5.57 -14.33
C ILE A 143 -8.91 -6.63 -14.16
N LYS A 144 -9.27 -7.89 -14.38
CA LYS A 144 -8.31 -9.00 -14.48
C LYS A 144 -7.61 -9.02 -15.82
#